data_AF-D5WZV9-F1
#
_entry.id   AF-D5WZV9-F1
#
_cell.length_a   1.000
_cell.length_b   1.000
_cell.length_c   1.000
_cell.angle_alpha   90.00
_cell.angle_beta   90.00
_cell.angle_gamma   90.00
#
_symmetry.space_group_name_H-M   'P 1'
#
loop_
_entity.id
_entity.type
_entity.pdbx_description
1 polymer ?
#
loop_
_entity_poly.entity_id
_entity_poly.type
_entity_poly.pdbx_seq_one_letter_code
_entity_poly.pdbx_strand_id
1 'polypeptide(L)'
;MNNGKVTVRVPTILDLAERLRQIDSAAREADALESRLIEAGVSPEQAERAAEKAFRSGPLCMARTRKGTPCLCIGDGRGGRCKFHGGASTGPRTAEGKRRALAALERYRMGP
;
A
#
# COMPACT_ATOMS: atom_id res chain seq x y z
N MET A 1 -21.38 -33.99 -22.50
CA MET A 1 -19.97 -34.18 -22.09
C MET A 1 -19.11 -33.36 -23.07
N ASN A 2 -18.76 -32.12 -22.72
CA ASN A 2 -18.02 -31.24 -23.62
C ASN A 2 -16.51 -31.39 -23.38
N ASN A 3 -15.87 -32.24 -24.18
CA ASN A 3 -14.41 -32.37 -24.26
C ASN A 3 -13.85 -31.20 -25.09
N GLY A 4 -13.91 -29.99 -24.55
CA GLY A 4 -13.25 -28.83 -25.14
C GLY A 4 -11.73 -29.05 -25.10
N LYS A 5 -11.10 -29.20 -26.27
CA LYS A 5 -9.64 -29.28 -26.39
C LYS A 5 -9.03 -28.01 -25.78
N VAL A 6 -8.44 -28.13 -24.59
CA VAL A 6 -7.62 -27.06 -24.01
C VAL A 6 -6.37 -26.95 -24.88
N THR A 7 -6.28 -25.87 -25.65
CA THR A 7 -5.07 -25.56 -26.42
C THR A 7 -4.13 -24.78 -25.50
N VAL A 8 -2.99 -25.38 -25.17
CA VAL A 8 -1.95 -24.70 -24.37
C VAL A 8 -1.09 -23.88 -25.33
N ARG A 9 -1.15 -22.56 -25.20
CA ARG A 9 -0.24 -21.65 -25.93
C ARG A 9 1.11 -21.64 -25.21
N VAL A 10 2.16 -22.08 -25.90
CA VAL A 10 3.54 -21.95 -25.41
C VAL A 10 3.96 -20.47 -25.58
N PRO A 11 4.45 -19.80 -24.52
CA PRO A 11 4.98 -18.44 -24.65
C PRO A 11 6.19 -18.41 -25.57
N THR A 12 6.25 -17.39 -26.40
CA THR A 12 7.39 -17.12 -27.29
C THR A 12 8.58 -16.58 -26.50
N ILE A 13 9.75 -16.54 -27.14
CA ILE A 13 10.95 -15.87 -26.58
C ILE A 13 10.64 -14.40 -26.24
N LEU A 14 9.83 -13.72 -27.05
CA LEU A 14 9.43 -12.33 -26.79
C LEU A 14 8.50 -12.22 -25.57
N ASP A 15 7.57 -13.16 -25.40
CA ASP A 15 6.70 -13.22 -24.21
C ASP A 15 7.53 -13.45 -22.93
N LEU A 16 8.56 -14.30 -23.00
CA LEU A 16 9.47 -14.53 -21.87
C LEU A 16 10.31 -13.28 -21.55
N ALA A 17 10.85 -12.62 -22.57
CA ALA A 17 11.62 -11.39 -22.39
C ALA A 17 10.78 -10.27 -21.73
N GLU A 18 9.50 -10.17 -22.10
CA GLU A 18 8.57 -9.22 -21.47
C GLU A 18 8.32 -9.56 -20.01
N ARG A 19 8.09 -10.83 -19.68
CA ARG A 19 7.94 -11.27 -18.27
C ARG A 19 9.18 -10.95 -17.43
N LEU A 20 10.37 -11.16 -17.98
CA LEU A 20 11.62 -10.83 -17.28
C LEU A 20 11.74 -9.32 -17.01
N ARG A 21 11.36 -8.47 -17.98
CA ARG A 21 11.30 -7.00 -17.77
C ARG A 21 10.32 -6.63 -16.67
N GLN A 22 9.16 -7.28 -16.61
CA GLN A 22 8.17 -7.03 -15.57
C GLN A 22 8.68 -7.43 -14.18
N ILE A 23 9.36 -8.57 -14.08
CA ILE A 23 9.99 -9.02 -12.82
C ILE A 23 11.07 -8.04 -12.37
N ASP A 24 11.94 -7.61 -13.28
CA ASP A 24 13.00 -6.64 -13.01
C ASP A 24 12.43 -5.28 -12.57
N SER A 25 11.36 -4.81 -13.21
CA SER A 25 10.65 -3.60 -12.78
C SER A 25 10.07 -3.75 -11.37
N ALA A 26 9.42 -4.88 -11.08
CA ALA A 26 8.82 -5.12 -9.77
C ALA A 26 9.87 -5.25 -8.65
N ALA A 27 11.04 -5.83 -8.95
CA ALA A 27 12.17 -5.88 -8.02
C ALA A 27 12.67 -4.47 -7.68
N ARG A 28 12.87 -3.60 -8.69
CA ARG A 28 13.26 -2.20 -8.47
C ARG A 28 12.23 -1.43 -7.64
N GLU A 29 10.94 -1.67 -7.84
CA GLU A 29 9.88 -1.05 -7.06
C GLU A 29 9.91 -1.50 -5.59
N ALA A 30 10.21 -2.77 -5.33
CA ALA A 30 10.38 -3.31 -3.98
C ALA A 30 11.60 -2.69 -3.28
N ASP A 31 12.76 -2.65 -3.93
CA ASP A 31 13.99 -2.04 -3.40
C ASP A 31 13.79 -0.55 -3.08
N ALA A 32 13.09 0.17 -3.96
CA ALA A 32 12.77 1.58 -3.75
C ALA A 32 11.82 1.78 -2.55
N LEU A 33 10.84 0.90 -2.36
CA LEU A 33 9.95 0.94 -1.21
C LEU A 33 10.71 0.64 0.09
N GLU A 34 11.56 -0.38 0.10
CA GLU A 34 12.41 -0.71 1.25
C GLU A 34 13.27 0.49 1.66
N SER A 35 14.02 1.07 0.71
CA SER A 35 14.86 2.24 0.94
C SER A 35 14.09 3.40 1.57
N ARG A 36 12.91 3.70 1.03
CA ARG A 36 12.02 4.75 1.56
C ARG A 36 11.53 4.46 2.97
N LEU A 37 11.26 3.20 3.31
CA LEU A 37 10.82 2.82 4.65
C LEU A 37 11.96 2.96 5.67
N ILE A 38 13.18 2.58 5.29
CA ILE A 38 14.39 2.75 6.10
C ILE A 38 14.65 4.24 6.36
N GLU A 39 14.61 5.08 5.32
CA GLU A 39 14.73 6.53 5.46
C GLU A 39 13.64 7.13 6.38
N ALA A 40 12.45 6.54 6.38
CA ALA A 40 11.35 6.94 7.25
C ALA A 40 11.43 6.35 8.69
N GLY A 41 12.55 5.72 9.05
CA GLY A 41 12.85 5.24 10.39
C GLY A 41 12.33 3.83 10.71
N VAL A 42 11.94 3.04 9.71
CA VAL A 42 11.62 1.62 9.87
C VAL A 42 12.92 0.81 9.90
N SER A 43 13.01 -0.24 10.72
CA SER A 43 14.23 -1.09 10.71
C SER A 43 14.36 -1.82 9.37
N PRO A 44 15.58 -2.15 8.91
CA PRO A 44 15.78 -2.86 7.65
C PRO A 44 14.95 -4.15 7.54
N GLU A 45 14.92 -4.96 8.59
CA GLU A 45 14.18 -6.23 8.61
C GLU A 45 12.67 -6.03 8.52
N GLN A 46 12.16 -4.92 9.07
CA GLN A 46 10.75 -4.56 8.96
C GLN A 46 10.43 -3.96 7.59
N ALA A 47 11.36 -3.25 6.98
CA ALA A 47 11.23 -2.63 5.68
C ALA A 47 11.19 -3.69 4.56
N GLU A 48 12.12 -4.65 4.57
CA GLU A 48 12.16 -5.80 3.65
C GLU A 48 10.83 -6.57 3.70
N ARG A 49 10.43 -7.01 4.90
CA ARG A 49 9.16 -7.74 5.11
C ARG A 49 7.94 -6.92 4.65
N ALA A 50 7.99 -5.60 4.76
CA ALA A 50 6.92 -4.73 4.32
C ALA A 50 6.91 -4.55 2.79
N ALA A 51 8.07 -4.48 2.15
CA ALA A 51 8.19 -4.44 0.69
C ALA A 51 7.70 -5.74 0.06
N GLU A 52 8.12 -6.90 0.58
CA GLU A 52 7.61 -8.21 0.16
C GLU A 52 6.08 -8.32 0.32
N LYS A 53 5.59 -7.84 1.47
CA LYS A 53 4.15 -7.79 1.75
C LYS A 53 3.43 -6.89 0.75
N ALA A 54 4.02 -5.75 0.38
CA ALA A 54 3.43 -4.83 -0.58
C ALA A 54 3.35 -5.44 -1.98
N PHE A 55 4.42 -6.11 -2.41
CA PHE A 55 4.49 -6.84 -3.68
C PHE A 55 3.40 -7.93 -3.75
N ARG A 56 3.24 -8.73 -2.69
CA ARG A 56 2.29 -9.87 -2.67
C ARG A 56 0.84 -9.47 -2.46
N SER A 57 0.56 -8.42 -1.67
CA SER A 57 -0.78 -8.15 -1.14
C SER A 57 -1.31 -6.75 -1.44
N GLY A 58 -0.54 -5.92 -2.13
CA GLY A 58 -0.93 -4.55 -2.51
C GLY A 58 -0.28 -3.47 -1.64
N PRO A 59 -0.47 -2.19 -2.00
CA PRO A 59 0.28 -1.08 -1.42
C PRO A 59 0.07 -0.94 0.10
N LEU A 60 1.08 -0.40 0.79
CA LEU A 60 1.02 -0.14 2.23
C LEU A 60 0.20 1.12 2.55
N CYS A 61 -0.32 1.15 3.77
CA CYS A 61 -1.13 2.24 4.30
C CYS A 61 -0.37 3.57 4.39
N MET A 62 0.92 3.53 4.76
CA MET A 62 1.83 4.68 4.82
C MET A 62 1.35 5.85 5.70
N ALA A 63 0.36 5.65 6.58
CA ALA A 63 -0.06 6.69 7.53
C ALA A 63 0.98 6.84 8.64
N ARG A 64 1.24 8.06 9.11
CA ARG A 64 2.15 8.28 10.23
C ARG A 64 1.58 7.64 11.49
N THR A 65 2.31 6.70 12.06
CA THR A 65 1.94 6.05 13.33
C THR A 65 2.31 6.95 14.52
N ARG A 66 1.84 6.58 15.72
CA ARG A 66 2.24 7.27 16.96
C ARG A 66 3.76 7.24 17.21
N LYS A 67 4.47 6.23 16.68
CA LYS A 67 5.93 6.11 16.77
C LYS A 67 6.68 7.02 15.80
N GLY A 68 5.97 7.74 14.92
CA GLY A 68 6.56 8.60 13.90
C GLY A 68 6.84 7.91 12.57
N THR A 69 6.93 6.58 12.54
CA THR A 69 7.17 5.80 11.31
C THR A 69 5.89 5.55 10.50
N PRO A 70 5.99 5.22 9.19
CA PRO A 70 4.86 4.86 8.36
C PRO A 70 4.17 3.55 8.78
N CYS A 71 2.85 3.47 8.54
CA CYS A 71 2.07 2.26 8.81
C CYS A 71 2.32 1.18 7.75
N LEU A 72 2.72 -0.01 8.20
CA LEU A 72 3.05 -1.19 7.37
C LEU A 72 1.85 -2.16 7.16
N CYS A 73 0.62 -1.74 7.51
CA CYS A 73 -0.59 -2.47 7.14
C CYS A 73 -0.89 -2.29 5.65
N ILE A 74 -1.63 -3.21 5.03
CA ILE A 74 -2.14 -3.00 3.66
C ILE A 74 -3.11 -1.82 3.65
N GLY A 75 -2.96 -0.96 2.64
CA GLY A 75 -3.79 0.21 2.38
C GLY A 75 -4.94 -0.10 1.44
N ASP A 76 -5.76 -1.10 1.76
CA ASP A 76 -6.88 -1.58 0.93
C ASP A 76 -8.17 -0.76 1.07
N GLY A 77 -8.20 0.20 1.99
CA GLY A 77 -9.33 1.08 2.24
C GLY A 77 -9.28 2.41 1.49
N ARG A 78 -10.21 3.29 1.86
CA ARG A 78 -10.36 4.63 1.25
C ARG A 78 -9.05 5.42 1.34
N GLY A 79 -8.59 5.94 0.19
CA GLY A 79 -7.38 6.76 0.11
C GLY A 79 -6.09 5.99 0.37
N GLY A 80 -6.09 4.67 0.16
CA GLY A 80 -4.92 3.82 0.37
C GLY A 80 -4.61 3.60 1.85
N ARG A 81 -5.59 3.73 2.76
CA ARG A 81 -5.39 3.59 4.20
C ARG A 81 -5.96 2.28 4.72
N CYS A 82 -5.36 1.72 5.78
CA CYS A 82 -5.90 0.54 6.45
C CYS A 82 -7.07 0.89 7.38
N LYS A 83 -7.78 -0.12 7.88
CA LYS A 83 -8.92 0.05 8.82
C LYS A 83 -8.58 0.89 10.06
N PHE A 84 -7.34 0.85 10.54
CA PHE A 84 -6.90 1.60 11.72
C PHE A 84 -6.59 3.08 11.45
N HIS A 85 -6.39 3.45 10.18
CA HIS A 85 -6.04 4.81 9.76
C HIS A 85 -7.12 5.41 8.83
N GLY A 86 -8.38 5.03 9.06
CA GLY A 86 -9.53 5.61 8.36
C GLY A 86 -9.90 4.95 7.04
N GLY A 87 -9.24 3.85 6.66
CA GLY A 87 -9.58 3.09 5.44
C GLY A 87 -11.01 2.58 5.40
N ALA A 88 -11.56 2.23 6.57
CA ALA A 88 -12.96 1.82 6.75
C ALA A 88 -13.88 2.98 7.16
N SER A 89 -13.33 4.20 7.34
CA SER A 89 -14.13 5.36 7.75
C SER A 89 -15.01 5.83 6.60
N THR A 90 -16.24 6.19 6.96
CA THR A 90 -17.20 6.84 6.04
C THR A 90 -17.31 8.35 6.27
N GLY A 91 -16.50 8.88 7.20
CA GLY A 91 -16.53 10.28 7.59
C GLY A 91 -17.78 10.65 8.41
N PRO A 92 -17.82 11.88 8.96
CA PRO A 92 -18.99 12.38 9.66
C PRO A 92 -20.14 12.66 8.68
N ARG A 93 -21.33 12.12 8.97
CA ARG A 93 -22.52 12.31 8.14
C ARG A 93 -23.38 13.51 8.56
N THR A 94 -23.29 13.93 9.82
CA THR A 94 -24.09 15.05 10.37
C THR A 94 -23.35 16.37 10.29
N ALA A 95 -24.09 17.49 10.25
CA ALA A 95 -23.49 18.83 10.27
C ALA A 95 -22.63 19.06 11.52
N GLU A 96 -23.10 18.60 12.68
CA GLU A 96 -22.32 18.64 13.92
C GLU A 96 -21.03 17.80 13.82
N GLY A 97 -21.12 16.57 13.32
CA GLY A 97 -19.95 15.71 13.14
C GLY A 97 -18.90 16.34 12.20
N LYS A 98 -19.36 16.99 11.12
CA LYS A 98 -18.49 17.73 10.20
C LYS A 98 -17.80 18.90 10.90
N ARG A 99 -18.54 19.70 11.68
CA ARG A 99 -17.97 20.80 12.48
C ARG A 99 -16.90 20.30 13.45
N ARG A 100 -17.16 19.20 14.16
CA ARG A 100 -16.20 18.58 15.08
C ARG A 100 -14.92 18.11 14.38
N ALA A 101 -15.06 17.49 13.21
CA ALA A 101 -13.92 17.03 12.43
C ALA A 101 -13.06 18.21 11.92
N LEU A 102 -13.70 19.28 11.45
CA LEU A 102 -13.00 20.50 11.02
C LEU A 102 -12.27 21.17 12.19
N ALA A 103 -12.93 21.33 13.34
CA ALA A 103 -12.30 21.89 14.53
C ALA A 103 -11.10 21.06 15.00
N ALA A 104 -11.17 19.73 14.90
CA ALA A 104 -10.04 18.86 15.22
C ALA A 104 -8.86 19.05 14.27
N LEU A 105 -9.13 19.20 12.96
CA LEU A 105 -8.10 19.48 11.96
C LEU A 105 -7.44 20.84 12.18
N GLU A 106 -8.23 21.86 12.52
CA GLU A 106 -7.74 23.20 12.82
C GLU A 106 -6.80 23.20 14.03
N ARG A 107 -7.19 22.55 15.14
CA ARG A 107 -6.29 22.36 16.30
C ARG A 107 -4.99 21.66 15.93
N TYR A 108 -5.06 20.62 15.08
CA TYR A 108 -3.85 19.92 14.65
C TYR A 108 -2.91 20.82 13.83
N ARG A 109 -3.47 21.67 12.95
CA ARG A 109 -2.70 22.60 12.11
C ARG A 109 -2.05 23.72 12.90
N MET A 110 -2.72 24.20 13.95
CA MET A 110 -2.17 25.23 14.83
C MET A 110 -1.09 24.69 15.78
N GLY A 111 -0.92 23.35 15.85
CA GLY A 111 0.03 22.69 16.75
C GLY A 111 -0.36 22.77 18.23
N PRO A 112 0.27 21.98 19.11
CA PRO A 112 0.39 22.34 20.52
C PRO A 112 1.31 23.55 20.71
#